data_AF-A0A7G7Z5E5-F1
#
_entry.id   AF-A0A7G7Z5E5-F1
#
_cell.length_a   1.000
_cell.length_b   1.000
_cell.length_c   1.000
_cell.angle_alpha   90.00
_cell.angle_beta   90.00
_cell.angle_gamma   90.00
#
_symmetry.space_group_name_H-M   'P 1'
#
loop_
_entity.id
_entity.type
_entity.pdbx_description
1 polymer ?
#
loop_
_entity_poly.entity_id
_entity_poly.type
_entity_poly.pdbx_seq_one_letter_code
_entity_poly.pdbx_strand_id
1 'polypeptide(L)'
;MKLSPAYRLATTILHGFDEYRARFKQITFDASRRFREAAWRDAQQASAARINLYGEKVDDTLGRLQRTFPHDVLAHCETWGEARHHYAELISQRLDYELAETFFNSLFCSIFQHRHIRNEWMFVYSSREDAAHRSGIELCRRCPVNGDWPSALRWALEEAPFDNPFADLERDIELGTALLEAQLPAAILQADDAQIELLKSVFYRNKGAYLVGRILGGGEQVPLVLPILHGEGFGEKQGGDPCLHLDTVLTETDEVSIIFSFTRAYFQVDVPVPGEFVDYLKQLMPHKPEGELYAAIGFFKHGKTEFFRALNQQVAKREDKFIIAPGVRGMVMAVFVLPSFRTVFKIIKDKFDPAKDVTHAVVREKYRLVKRHDRVGRMADTQEFSNFTVRKDHFEPECLAHLLEVAPSIVSLKDDKVIIKHCYTERMMTPLNIYLEQCSEAERATVLKDYGNAIKQMAAANIFPGDMLLKNFGVTRHGRVIFYDYDEVCYITECRFRHMPKGQGVDASSLSIGPNDIFPEEFGPFMFANKALRDIFMEQHPELFDPDYWLEVQKAIRDGRVIDVYPYRNKQRFAGTVGQLVY
;
A
#
# COMPACT_ATOMS: atom_id res chain seq x y z
N MET A 1 -2.92 -8.03 43.92
CA MET A 1 -3.04 -7.34 42.60
C MET A 1 -2.42 -8.13 41.44
N LYS A 2 -1.15 -8.57 41.46
CA LYS A 2 -0.51 -9.35 40.36
C LYS A 2 -1.09 -10.76 40.05
N LEU A 3 -2.19 -11.14 40.69
CA LEU A 3 -2.84 -12.46 40.55
C LEU A 3 -4.28 -12.35 40.02
N SER A 4 -4.80 -11.14 39.75
CA SER A 4 -6.15 -11.01 39.18
C SER A 4 -6.20 -11.59 37.77
N PRO A 5 -7.34 -12.16 37.34
CA PRO A 5 -7.51 -12.61 35.96
C PRO A 5 -7.22 -11.51 34.94
N ALA A 6 -7.63 -10.26 35.23
CA ALA A 6 -7.37 -9.09 34.40
C ALA A 6 -5.88 -8.78 34.23
N TYR A 7 -5.09 -8.82 35.31
CA TYR A 7 -3.64 -8.62 35.20
C TYR A 7 -2.98 -9.72 34.38
N ARG A 8 -3.35 -10.99 34.62
CA ARG A 8 -2.83 -12.13 33.84
C ARG A 8 -3.20 -12.02 32.36
N LEU A 9 -4.42 -11.55 32.06
CA LEU A 9 -4.88 -11.28 30.70
C LEU A 9 -3.97 -10.25 30.03
N ALA A 10 -3.77 -9.10 30.66
CA ALA A 10 -2.89 -8.03 30.18
C ALA A 10 -1.45 -8.54 29.92
N THR A 11 -0.86 -9.27 30.87
CA THR A 11 0.51 -9.80 30.69
C THR A 11 0.61 -10.83 29.56
N THR A 12 -0.44 -11.64 29.35
CA THR A 12 -0.45 -12.64 28.27
C THR A 12 -0.54 -11.97 26.91
N ILE A 13 -1.37 -10.94 26.80
CA ILE A 13 -1.48 -10.11 25.60
C ILE A 13 -0.12 -9.45 25.30
N LEU A 14 0.53 -8.88 26.31
CA LEU A 14 1.81 -8.19 26.14
C LEU A 14 2.90 -9.14 25.66
N HIS A 15 2.97 -10.34 26.23
CA HIS A 15 3.90 -11.38 25.78
C HIS A 15 3.67 -11.76 24.30
N GLY A 16 2.41 -11.88 23.88
CA GLY A 16 2.08 -12.10 22.47
C GLY A 16 2.53 -10.96 21.55
N PHE A 17 2.38 -9.72 22.01
CA PHE A 17 2.86 -8.54 21.30
C PHE A 17 4.40 -8.51 21.20
N ASP A 18 5.11 -8.84 22.28
CA ASP A 18 6.56 -8.89 22.29
C ASP A 18 7.13 -9.94 21.34
N GLU A 19 6.53 -11.13 21.29
CA GLU A 19 6.88 -12.16 20.30
C GLU A 19 6.65 -11.67 18.86
N TYR A 20 5.52 -10.99 18.61
CA TYR A 20 5.25 -10.37 17.32
C TYR A 20 6.31 -9.34 16.94
N ARG A 21 6.62 -8.40 17.85
CA ARG A 21 7.60 -7.32 17.56
C ARG A 21 9.00 -7.86 17.37
N ALA A 22 9.43 -8.84 18.16
CA ALA A 22 10.73 -9.48 18.01
C ALA A 22 10.87 -10.09 16.60
N ARG A 23 9.89 -10.89 16.16
CA ARG A 23 9.92 -11.51 14.83
C ARG A 23 9.79 -10.49 13.70
N PHE A 24 8.96 -9.46 13.86
CA PHE A 24 8.82 -8.39 12.88
C PHE A 24 10.14 -7.63 12.67
N LYS A 25 10.81 -7.28 13.78
CA LYS A 25 12.13 -6.63 13.75
C LYS A 25 13.17 -7.53 13.10
N GLN A 26 13.21 -8.82 13.46
CA GLN A 26 14.14 -9.78 12.84
C GLN A 26 13.98 -9.87 11.31
N ILE A 27 12.74 -9.98 10.81
CA ILE A 27 12.50 -9.99 9.36
C ILE A 27 12.98 -8.68 8.74
N THR A 28 12.72 -7.55 9.40
CA THR A 28 13.04 -6.21 8.89
C THR A 28 14.55 -5.94 8.86
N PHE A 29 15.30 -6.33 9.91
CA PHE A 29 16.75 -6.17 9.97
C PHE A 29 17.48 -6.97 8.87
N ASP A 30 16.94 -8.14 8.50
CA ASP A 30 17.51 -8.96 7.43
C ASP A 30 17.26 -8.39 6.01
N ALA A 31 16.57 -7.24 5.88
CA ALA A 31 16.33 -6.60 4.59
C ALA A 31 17.63 -6.08 3.94
N SER A 32 18.57 -5.57 4.74
CA SER A 32 19.88 -5.12 4.23
C SER A 32 20.68 -6.25 3.61
N ARG A 33 20.70 -7.43 4.26
CA ARG A 33 21.32 -8.65 3.71
C ARG A 33 20.68 -9.04 2.38
N ARG A 34 19.34 -9.11 2.32
CA ARG A 34 18.63 -9.49 1.09
C ARG A 34 18.88 -8.53 -0.06
N PHE A 35 19.00 -7.23 0.23
CA PHE A 35 19.40 -6.23 -0.75
C PHE A 35 20.84 -6.48 -1.23
N ARG A 36 21.80 -6.56 -0.30
CA ARG A 36 23.23 -6.81 -0.59
C ARG A 36 23.49 -8.03 -1.45
N GLU A 37 22.76 -9.11 -1.20
CA GLU A 37 22.90 -10.39 -1.90
C GLU A 37 22.00 -10.50 -3.14
N ALA A 38 21.23 -9.45 -3.46
CA ALA A 38 20.22 -9.45 -4.51
C ALA A 38 19.24 -10.64 -4.44
N ALA A 39 18.88 -11.02 -3.22
CA ALA A 39 17.96 -12.11 -2.92
C ALA A 39 16.50 -11.65 -3.12
N TRP A 40 16.14 -11.27 -4.36
CA TRP A 40 14.87 -10.62 -4.68
C TRP A 40 13.64 -11.47 -4.37
N ARG A 41 13.74 -12.79 -4.62
CA ARG A 41 12.66 -13.73 -4.27
C ARG A 41 12.48 -13.83 -2.76
N ASP A 42 13.58 -13.92 -2.02
CA ASP A 42 13.55 -13.95 -0.55
C ASP A 42 12.96 -12.63 -0.01
N ALA A 43 13.25 -11.49 -0.64
CA ALA A 43 12.71 -10.20 -0.24
C ALA A 43 11.18 -10.14 -0.42
N GLN A 44 10.66 -10.67 -1.53
CA GLN A 44 9.21 -10.80 -1.75
C GLN A 44 8.55 -11.74 -0.74
N GLN A 45 9.15 -12.92 -0.49
CA GLN A 45 8.64 -13.86 0.50
C GLN A 45 8.65 -13.27 1.92
N ALA A 46 9.73 -12.58 2.29
CA ALA A 46 9.84 -11.90 3.58
C ALA A 46 8.79 -10.80 3.74
N SER A 47 8.48 -10.06 2.67
CA SER A 47 7.42 -9.04 2.67
C SER A 47 6.05 -9.67 2.95
N ALA A 48 5.70 -10.76 2.25
CA ALA A 48 4.45 -11.49 2.46
C ALA A 48 4.36 -12.10 3.87
N ALA A 49 5.45 -12.72 4.35
CA ALA A 49 5.54 -13.28 5.69
C ALA A 49 5.35 -12.19 6.77
N ARG A 50 5.98 -11.02 6.60
CA ARG A 50 5.82 -9.88 7.52
C ARG A 50 4.38 -9.36 7.57
N ILE A 51 3.65 -9.39 6.45
CA ILE A 51 2.22 -9.02 6.41
C ILE A 51 1.36 -10.03 7.17
N ASN A 52 1.60 -11.33 6.98
CA ASN A 52 0.82 -12.40 7.63
C ASN A 52 1.12 -12.51 9.14
N LEU A 53 2.36 -12.22 9.54
CA LEU A 53 2.87 -12.40 10.91
C LEU A 53 1.97 -11.83 12.00
N TYR A 54 1.36 -10.66 11.76
CA TYR A 54 0.47 -10.06 12.76
C TYR A 54 -0.75 -10.93 13.03
N GLY A 55 -1.40 -11.43 11.98
CA GLY A 55 -2.57 -12.31 12.10
C GLY A 55 -2.22 -13.60 12.81
N GLU A 56 -1.14 -14.25 12.38
CA GLU A 56 -0.60 -15.46 13.00
C GLU A 56 -0.36 -15.27 14.51
N LYS A 57 0.25 -14.14 14.91
CA LYS A 57 0.54 -13.88 16.33
C LYS A 57 -0.68 -13.49 17.15
N VAL A 58 -1.68 -12.85 16.55
CA VAL A 58 -2.98 -12.64 17.18
C VAL A 58 -3.66 -14.00 17.42
N ASP A 59 -3.68 -14.89 16.43
CA ASP A 59 -4.31 -16.21 16.54
C ASP A 59 -3.59 -17.10 17.56
N ASP A 60 -2.25 -17.14 17.54
CA ASP A 60 -1.43 -17.82 18.55
C ASP A 60 -1.76 -17.35 19.97
N THR A 61 -1.86 -16.02 20.14
CA THR A 61 -2.12 -15.41 21.44
C THR A 61 -3.56 -15.64 21.88
N LEU A 62 -4.52 -15.56 20.96
CA LEU A 62 -5.92 -15.90 21.22
C LEU A 62 -6.06 -17.36 21.68
N GLY A 63 -5.40 -18.30 21.00
CA GLY A 63 -5.39 -19.71 21.39
C GLY A 63 -4.71 -19.96 22.75
N ARG A 64 -3.73 -19.14 23.15
CA ARG A 64 -3.17 -19.15 24.51
C ARG A 64 -4.16 -18.63 25.53
N LEU A 65 -4.84 -17.52 25.24
CA LEU A 65 -5.88 -16.96 26.11
C LEU A 65 -7.00 -17.98 26.35
N GLN A 66 -7.55 -18.57 25.30
CA GLN A 66 -8.64 -19.55 25.37
C GLN A 66 -8.28 -20.82 26.16
N ARG A 67 -7.00 -21.23 26.18
CA ARG A 67 -6.53 -22.35 27.00
C ARG A 67 -6.27 -21.98 28.46
N THR A 68 -5.93 -20.72 28.73
CA THR A 68 -5.46 -20.26 30.05
C THR A 68 -6.60 -19.76 30.93
N PHE A 69 -7.65 -19.19 30.33
CA PHE A 69 -8.74 -18.54 31.03
C PHE A 69 -10.07 -19.26 30.76
N PRO A 70 -10.92 -19.41 31.78
CA PRO A 70 -12.32 -19.80 31.58
C PRO A 70 -13.05 -18.87 30.60
N HIS A 71 -13.97 -19.43 29.81
CA HIS A 71 -14.69 -18.68 28.77
C HIS A 71 -15.51 -17.51 29.33
N ASP A 72 -16.14 -17.70 30.49
CA ASP A 72 -16.89 -16.66 31.20
C ASP A 72 -16.02 -15.47 31.59
N VAL A 73 -14.76 -15.69 31.98
CA VAL A 73 -13.81 -14.62 32.28
C VAL A 73 -13.41 -13.85 31.02
N LEU A 74 -13.11 -14.56 29.92
CA LEU A 74 -12.71 -13.96 28.64
C LEU A 74 -13.85 -13.19 27.98
N ALA A 75 -15.07 -13.70 28.06
CA ALA A 75 -16.25 -13.10 27.46
C ALA A 75 -16.89 -11.99 28.33
N HIS A 76 -16.24 -11.56 29.41
CA HIS A 76 -16.74 -10.52 30.30
C HIS A 76 -16.04 -9.18 30.06
N CYS A 77 -16.79 -8.16 29.62
CA CYS A 77 -16.24 -6.86 29.21
C CYS A 77 -15.51 -6.13 30.35
N GLU A 78 -15.99 -6.22 31.60
CA GLU A 78 -15.34 -5.54 32.74
C GLU A 78 -13.94 -6.11 33.03
N THR A 79 -13.72 -7.41 32.80
CA THR A 79 -12.38 -8.02 32.88
C THR A 79 -11.42 -7.35 31.91
N TRP A 80 -11.88 -7.01 30.70
CA TRP A 80 -11.10 -6.30 29.70
C TRP A 80 -10.88 -4.84 30.05
N GLY A 81 -11.87 -4.18 30.67
CA GLY A 81 -11.71 -2.85 31.23
C GLY A 81 -10.59 -2.79 32.26
N GLU A 82 -10.61 -3.69 33.26
CA GLU A 82 -9.52 -3.81 34.24
C GLU A 82 -8.18 -4.17 33.58
N ALA A 83 -8.18 -5.12 32.64
CA ALA A 83 -6.97 -5.54 31.95
C ALA A 83 -6.36 -4.41 31.12
N ARG A 84 -7.18 -3.57 30.49
CA ARG A 84 -6.75 -2.38 29.74
C ARG A 84 -5.96 -1.41 30.63
N HIS A 85 -6.42 -1.17 31.87
CA HIS A 85 -5.70 -0.31 32.81
C HIS A 85 -4.33 -0.89 33.17
N HIS A 86 -4.28 -2.17 33.56
CA HIS A 86 -3.02 -2.86 33.82
C HIS A 86 -2.10 -2.89 32.59
N TYR A 87 -2.67 -3.08 31.40
CA TYR A 87 -1.91 -3.10 30.15
C TYR A 87 -1.29 -1.74 29.85
N ALA A 88 -2.04 -0.65 30.03
CA ALA A 88 -1.55 0.72 29.86
C ALA A 88 -0.35 1.03 30.79
N GLU A 89 -0.43 0.59 32.05
CA GLU A 89 0.68 0.70 33.02
C GLU A 89 1.90 -0.12 32.57
N LEU A 90 1.70 -1.36 32.13
CA LEU A 90 2.78 -2.25 31.69
C LEU A 90 3.52 -1.71 30.45
N ILE A 91 2.79 -1.07 29.54
CA ILE A 91 3.40 -0.50 28.33
C ILE A 91 3.92 0.92 28.54
N SER A 92 3.74 1.53 29.74
CA SER A 92 4.02 2.95 30.05
C SER A 92 5.41 3.46 29.66
N GLN A 93 6.42 2.60 29.61
CA GLN A 93 7.80 2.95 29.24
C GLN A 93 8.21 2.50 27.85
N ARG A 94 7.29 1.88 27.09
CA ARG A 94 7.55 1.46 25.71
C ARG A 94 7.51 2.65 24.76
N LEU A 95 8.38 2.56 23.76
CA LEU A 95 8.46 3.49 22.63
C LEU A 95 7.55 3.09 21.46
N ASP A 96 6.96 1.90 21.50
CA ASP A 96 6.00 1.37 20.53
C ASP A 96 4.64 1.04 21.17
N TYR A 97 4.24 1.83 22.18
CA TYR A 97 3.05 1.58 22.98
C TYR A 97 1.76 1.61 22.14
N GLU A 98 1.69 2.48 21.15
CA GLU A 98 0.57 2.63 20.22
C GLU A 98 0.33 1.36 19.39
N LEU A 99 1.41 0.65 19.04
CA LEU A 99 1.32 -0.65 18.37
C LEU A 99 0.82 -1.73 19.34
N ALA A 100 1.24 -1.65 20.61
CA ALA A 100 0.81 -2.57 21.66
C ALA A 100 -0.69 -2.43 21.96
N GLU A 101 -1.21 -1.20 21.97
CA GLU A 101 -2.64 -0.89 22.09
C GLU A 101 -3.45 -1.50 20.94
N THR A 102 -2.97 -1.37 19.70
CA THR A 102 -3.61 -2.00 18.53
C THR A 102 -3.63 -3.54 18.64
N PHE A 103 -2.58 -4.14 19.19
CA PHE A 103 -2.53 -5.58 19.42
C PHE A 103 -3.57 -6.03 20.46
N PHE A 104 -3.68 -5.31 21.57
CA PHE A 104 -4.74 -5.51 22.56
C PHE A 104 -6.14 -5.41 21.92
N ASN A 105 -6.38 -4.35 21.15
CA ASN A 105 -7.65 -4.13 20.45
C ASN A 105 -8.01 -5.28 19.50
N SER A 106 -7.01 -5.87 18.85
CA SER A 106 -7.22 -6.99 17.94
C SER A 106 -7.70 -8.23 18.67
N LEU A 107 -7.11 -8.56 19.83
CA LEU A 107 -7.54 -9.69 20.65
C LEU A 107 -8.92 -9.47 21.28
N PHE A 108 -9.19 -8.25 21.76
CA PHE A 108 -10.53 -7.85 22.24
C PHE A 108 -11.56 -8.07 21.12
N CYS A 109 -11.29 -7.54 19.93
CA CYS A 109 -12.19 -7.66 18.79
C CYS A 109 -12.39 -9.12 18.35
N SER A 110 -11.37 -9.98 18.41
CA SER A 110 -11.53 -11.40 18.08
C SER A 110 -12.46 -12.12 19.07
N ILE A 111 -12.38 -11.81 20.37
CA ILE A 111 -13.22 -12.44 21.40
C ILE A 111 -14.67 -11.94 21.32
N PHE A 112 -14.87 -10.63 21.18
CA PHE A 112 -16.21 -10.03 21.12
C PHE A 112 -16.79 -9.96 19.70
N GLN A 113 -16.16 -10.62 18.72
CA GLN A 113 -16.58 -10.62 17.31
C GLN A 113 -16.79 -9.19 16.77
N HIS A 114 -15.88 -8.27 17.07
CA HIS A 114 -15.95 -6.85 16.72
C HIS A 114 -17.19 -6.11 17.26
N ARG A 115 -17.84 -6.61 18.32
CA ARG A 115 -18.91 -5.89 19.04
C ARG A 115 -18.32 -5.11 20.21
N HIS A 116 -19.14 -4.29 20.87
CA HIS A 116 -18.76 -3.63 22.13
C HIS A 116 -17.56 -2.67 22.01
N ILE A 117 -17.39 -2.01 20.86
CA ILE A 117 -16.32 -1.03 20.64
C ILE A 117 -16.55 0.20 21.52
N ARG A 118 -15.89 0.22 22.68
CA ARG A 118 -15.95 1.31 23.67
C ARG A 118 -14.59 1.55 24.29
N ASN A 119 -14.26 2.82 24.56
CA ASN A 119 -12.96 3.18 25.10
C ASN A 119 -12.73 2.66 26.53
N GLU A 120 -13.81 2.35 27.26
CA GLU A 120 -13.71 1.73 28.59
C GLU A 120 -13.08 0.32 28.55
N TRP A 121 -13.32 -0.43 27.47
CA TRP A 121 -12.94 -1.85 27.37
C TRP A 121 -11.79 -2.11 26.40
N MET A 122 -11.49 -1.17 25.51
CA MET A 122 -10.40 -1.24 24.54
C MET A 122 -9.81 0.15 24.27
N PHE A 123 -8.68 0.23 23.56
CA PHE A 123 -8.00 1.49 23.22
C PHE A 123 -8.59 2.12 21.96
N VAL A 124 -9.83 2.64 22.05
CA VAL A 124 -10.43 3.40 20.93
C VAL A 124 -9.63 4.68 20.69
N TYR A 125 -9.36 5.41 21.76
CA TYR A 125 -8.40 6.51 21.82
C TYR A 125 -7.11 6.01 22.46
N SER A 126 -5.99 6.66 22.15
CA SER A 126 -4.72 6.24 22.73
C SER A 126 -4.71 6.55 24.24
N SER A 127 -4.03 5.71 25.04
CA SER A 127 -3.86 5.97 26.46
C SER A 127 -2.91 7.13 26.77
N ARG A 128 -2.26 7.71 25.74
CA ARG A 128 -1.23 8.74 25.88
C ARG A 128 -1.38 9.96 24.97
N GLU A 129 -2.59 10.34 24.58
CA GLU A 129 -2.80 11.51 23.72
C GLU A 129 -2.14 12.80 24.27
N ASP A 130 -1.97 12.92 25.59
CA ASP A 130 -1.40 14.12 26.25
C ASP A 130 0.10 14.03 26.63
N ALA A 131 0.76 12.89 26.42
CA ALA A 131 2.14 12.71 26.86
C ALA A 131 3.12 12.98 25.72
N ALA A 132 3.65 14.21 25.64
CA ALA A 132 4.79 14.57 24.80
C ALA A 132 6.08 13.91 25.34
N HIS A 133 6.16 12.59 25.27
CA HIS A 133 7.38 11.87 25.60
C HIS A 133 8.26 11.81 24.36
N ARG A 134 9.24 12.72 24.29
CA ARG A 134 10.34 12.54 23.35
C ARG A 134 11.23 11.41 23.85
N SER A 135 11.49 10.44 22.99
CA SER A 135 12.32 9.28 23.27
C SER A 135 13.76 9.64 23.62
N GLY A 136 14.22 10.82 23.20
CA GLY A 136 15.63 11.22 23.25
C GLY A 136 16.50 10.51 22.22
N ILE A 137 15.92 9.62 21.40
CA ILE A 137 16.62 8.91 20.33
C ILE A 137 16.79 9.85 19.14
N GLU A 138 18.02 10.05 18.71
CA GLU A 138 18.30 10.81 17.51
C GLU A 138 18.05 9.94 16.26
N LEU A 139 16.94 10.19 15.58
CA LEU A 139 16.52 9.46 14.38
C LEU A 139 17.33 9.82 13.12
N CYS A 140 17.89 11.02 13.07
CA CYS A 140 18.53 11.57 11.88
C CYS A 140 20.03 11.78 12.07
N ARG A 141 20.78 11.70 10.97
CA ARG A 141 22.13 12.26 10.84
C ARG A 141 22.07 13.53 10.02
N ARG A 142 23.00 14.46 10.25
CA ARG A 142 22.99 15.80 9.66
C ARG A 142 24.37 16.20 9.13
N CYS A 143 24.39 16.91 8.01
CA CYS A 143 25.60 17.48 7.43
C CYS A 143 25.33 18.91 6.93
N PRO A 144 25.97 19.95 7.52
CA PRO A 144 25.96 21.29 6.95
C PRO A 144 26.56 21.28 5.54
N VAL A 145 25.92 21.98 4.61
CA VAL A 145 26.36 22.04 3.21
C VAL A 145 27.51 23.02 3.04
N ASN A 146 27.46 24.19 3.72
CA ASN A 146 28.47 25.25 3.61
C ASN A 146 28.82 25.65 2.16
N GLY A 147 27.84 25.61 1.25
CA GLY A 147 28.02 25.89 -0.18
C GLY A 147 28.67 24.76 -1.01
N ASP A 148 29.06 23.63 -0.39
CA ASP A 148 29.66 22.47 -1.07
C ASP A 148 28.66 21.31 -1.18
N TRP A 149 27.72 21.45 -2.12
CA TRP A 149 26.71 20.43 -2.42
C TRP A 149 27.31 19.06 -2.81
N PRO A 150 28.37 18.98 -3.64
CA PRO A 150 29.04 17.72 -3.93
C PRO A 150 29.51 16.98 -2.68
N SER A 151 30.20 17.66 -1.76
CA SER A 151 30.69 17.02 -0.52
C SER A 151 29.54 16.61 0.41
N ALA A 152 28.47 17.42 0.49
CA ALA A 152 27.29 17.07 1.29
C ALA A 152 26.57 15.83 0.73
N LEU A 153 26.44 15.71 -0.60
CA LEU A 153 25.85 14.54 -1.25
C LEU A 153 26.76 13.31 -1.14
N ARG A 154 28.08 13.47 -1.24
CA ARG A 154 29.05 12.40 -0.95
C ARG A 154 28.83 11.84 0.45
N TRP A 155 28.78 12.70 1.46
CA TRP A 155 28.49 12.32 2.84
C TRP A 155 27.15 11.57 2.96
N ALA A 156 26.12 11.99 2.20
CA ALA A 156 24.84 11.31 2.21
C ALA A 156 24.97 9.85 1.73
N LEU A 157 25.78 9.59 0.72
CA LEU A 157 25.96 8.25 0.14
C LEU A 157 26.97 7.37 0.90
N GLU A 158 28.13 7.90 1.28
CA GLU A 158 29.22 7.13 1.91
C GLU A 158 28.91 6.70 3.35
N GLU A 159 28.23 7.55 4.12
CA GLU A 159 27.84 7.24 5.51
C GLU A 159 26.56 6.40 5.61
N ALA A 160 25.97 6.01 4.47
CA ALA A 160 24.89 5.05 4.47
C ALA A 160 25.44 3.63 4.76
N PRO A 161 24.72 2.79 5.53
CA PRO A 161 25.22 1.48 5.95
C PRO A 161 25.09 0.42 4.83
N PHE A 162 25.70 0.68 3.68
CA PHE A 162 25.77 -0.24 2.55
C PHE A 162 27.11 -0.99 2.54
N ASP A 163 27.03 -2.32 2.35
CA ASP A 163 28.23 -3.17 2.26
C ASP A 163 28.77 -3.26 0.82
N ASN A 164 27.93 -3.00 -0.19
CA ASN A 164 28.33 -3.05 -1.59
C ASN A 164 28.95 -1.72 -2.01
N PRO A 165 30.04 -1.73 -2.80
CA PRO A 165 30.64 -0.51 -3.32
C PRO A 165 29.72 0.14 -4.36
N PHE A 166 29.84 1.46 -4.53
CA PHE A 166 29.27 2.17 -5.67
C PHE A 166 30.12 1.93 -6.93
N ALA A 167 29.47 1.80 -8.09
CA ALA A 167 30.14 1.55 -9.37
C ALA A 167 30.99 2.76 -9.80
N ASP A 168 30.40 3.95 -9.71
CA ASP A 168 31.04 5.23 -10.03
C ASP A 168 30.43 6.33 -9.15
N LEU A 169 30.93 6.42 -7.90
CA LEU A 169 30.41 7.35 -6.91
C LEU A 169 30.59 8.81 -7.34
N GLU A 170 31.70 9.15 -8.01
CA GLU A 170 31.97 10.50 -8.49
C GLU A 170 30.92 10.95 -9.50
N ARG A 171 30.64 10.09 -10.50
CA ARG A 171 29.60 10.35 -11.49
C ARG A 171 28.23 10.53 -10.84
N ASP A 172 27.88 9.68 -9.88
CA ASP A 172 26.61 9.76 -9.17
C ASP A 172 26.48 11.07 -8.37
N ILE A 173 27.56 11.53 -7.75
CA ILE A 173 27.62 12.82 -7.04
C ILE A 173 27.48 13.99 -8.02
N GLU A 174 28.18 13.97 -9.16
CA GLU A 174 28.10 15.02 -10.17
C GLU A 174 26.67 15.16 -10.70
N LEU A 175 26.05 14.05 -11.11
CA LEU A 175 24.68 14.04 -11.63
C LEU A 175 23.65 14.42 -10.56
N GLY A 176 23.82 13.92 -9.34
CA GLY A 176 22.96 14.24 -8.20
C GLY A 176 23.04 15.71 -7.82
N THR A 177 24.25 16.29 -7.79
CA THR A 177 24.46 17.70 -7.48
C THR A 177 23.85 18.59 -8.56
N ALA A 178 24.10 18.30 -9.84
CA ALA A 178 23.52 19.07 -10.94
C ALA A 178 21.98 19.06 -10.88
N LEU A 179 21.38 17.94 -10.49
CA LEU A 179 19.93 17.84 -10.32
C LEU A 179 19.42 18.62 -9.11
N LEU A 180 20.13 18.56 -7.98
CA LEU A 180 19.82 19.37 -6.79
C LEU A 180 19.89 20.86 -7.09
N GLU A 181 20.97 21.33 -7.71
CA GLU A 181 21.15 22.75 -8.08
C GLU A 181 20.06 23.26 -9.03
N ALA A 182 19.56 22.39 -9.92
CA ALA A 182 18.49 22.72 -10.84
C ALA A 182 17.09 22.75 -10.20
N GLN A 183 16.87 22.01 -9.12
CA GLN A 183 15.54 21.83 -8.50
C GLN A 183 15.35 22.62 -7.20
N LEU A 184 16.42 22.86 -6.45
CA LEU A 184 16.33 23.49 -5.13
C LEU A 184 15.91 24.96 -5.25
N PRO A 185 15.06 25.46 -4.35
CA PRO A 185 14.80 26.89 -4.22
C PRO A 185 16.10 27.66 -3.99
N ALA A 186 16.24 28.82 -4.63
CA ALA A 186 17.41 29.70 -4.44
C ALA A 186 17.65 30.06 -2.96
N ALA A 187 16.56 30.17 -2.19
CA ALA A 187 16.60 30.43 -0.75
C ALA A 187 17.35 29.34 0.04
N ILE A 188 17.26 28.06 -0.37
CA ILE A 188 18.02 26.95 0.22
C ILE A 188 19.42 26.89 -0.39
N LEU A 189 19.52 27.00 -1.71
CA LEU A 189 20.77 26.81 -2.44
C LEU A 189 21.86 27.79 -2.02
N GLN A 190 21.46 29.02 -1.68
CA GLN A 190 22.35 30.12 -1.29
C GLN A 190 22.44 30.32 0.23
N ALA A 191 21.80 29.48 1.03
CA ALA A 191 21.76 29.66 2.47
C ALA A 191 23.06 29.20 3.15
N ASP A 192 23.62 30.06 4.00
CA ASP A 192 24.78 29.70 4.83
C ASP A 192 24.44 28.61 5.87
N ASP A 193 23.15 28.47 6.23
CA ASP A 193 22.63 27.47 7.16
C ASP A 193 22.09 26.21 6.46
N ALA A 194 22.34 26.05 5.15
CA ALA A 194 21.89 24.90 4.39
C ALA A 194 22.43 23.59 4.98
N GLN A 195 21.55 22.59 5.15
CA GLN A 195 21.89 21.31 5.78
C GLN A 195 21.10 20.16 5.16
N ILE A 196 21.78 19.04 4.91
CA ILE A 196 21.14 17.76 4.60
C ILE A 196 20.87 17.02 5.92
N GLU A 197 19.62 16.62 6.14
CA GLU A 197 19.20 15.78 7.25
C GLU A 197 18.60 14.47 6.71
N LEU A 198 19.16 13.33 7.09
CA LEU A 198 18.70 12.00 6.65
C LEU A 198 18.35 11.12 7.84
N LEU A 199 17.27 10.34 7.74
CA LEU A 199 17.01 9.26 8.67
C LEU A 199 18.19 8.27 8.66
N LYS A 200 18.59 7.81 9.85
CA LYS A 200 19.64 6.79 10.00
C LYS A 200 19.21 5.45 9.39
N SER A 201 17.91 5.17 9.39
CA SER A 201 17.34 3.95 8.82
C SER A 201 17.22 4.01 7.30
N VAL A 202 17.67 2.95 6.62
CA VAL A 202 17.45 2.76 5.18
C VAL A 202 16.10 2.08 4.94
N PHE A 203 15.37 2.56 3.95
CA PHE A 203 14.09 1.99 3.56
C PHE A 203 14.31 1.00 2.42
N TYR A 204 13.94 -0.26 2.61
CA TYR A 204 14.08 -1.29 1.56
C TYR A 204 12.71 -1.66 0.99
N ARG A 205 12.62 -1.72 -0.34
CA ARG A 205 11.44 -2.23 -1.05
C ARG A 205 11.84 -2.81 -2.40
N ASN A 206 11.42 -4.05 -2.66
CA ASN A 206 11.77 -4.78 -3.86
C ASN A 206 13.30 -4.77 -4.06
N LYS A 207 13.76 -4.16 -5.15
CA LYS A 207 15.17 -4.03 -5.53
C LYS A 207 15.81 -2.69 -5.17
N GLY A 208 15.07 -1.82 -4.48
CA GLY A 208 15.54 -0.49 -4.11
C GLY A 208 15.80 -0.34 -2.64
N ALA A 209 16.90 0.36 -2.33
CA ALA A 209 17.16 0.97 -1.04
C ALA A 209 16.95 2.48 -1.17
N TYR A 210 16.36 3.12 -0.17
CA TYR A 210 16.03 4.55 -0.22
C TYR A 210 16.55 5.23 1.04
N LEU A 211 17.38 6.25 0.85
CA LEU A 211 17.73 7.20 1.91
C LEU A 211 16.67 8.30 1.90
N VAL A 212 16.10 8.61 3.07
CA VAL A 212 14.94 9.49 3.19
C VAL A 212 15.21 10.56 4.25
N GLY A 213 14.91 11.80 3.92
CA GLY A 213 15.07 12.93 4.82
C GLY A 213 14.61 14.24 4.20
N ARG A 214 15.33 15.32 4.48
CA ARG A 214 15.07 16.67 3.96
C ARG A 214 16.34 17.48 3.82
N ILE A 215 16.22 18.56 3.06
CA ILE A 215 17.18 19.65 2.99
C ILE A 215 16.52 20.85 3.66
N LEU A 216 17.27 21.49 4.57
CA LEU A 216 16.88 22.68 5.32
C LEU A 216 17.78 23.84 4.88
N GLY A 217 17.28 25.07 4.87
CA GLY A 217 18.11 26.25 4.63
C GLY A 217 17.27 27.50 4.36
N GLY A 218 17.74 28.68 4.77
CA GLY A 218 17.06 29.95 4.46
C GLY A 218 15.64 30.06 5.02
N GLY A 219 15.33 29.32 6.09
CA GLY A 219 13.98 29.23 6.67
C GLY A 219 13.00 28.32 5.92
N GLU A 220 13.45 27.65 4.86
CA GLU A 220 12.67 26.70 4.07
C GLU A 220 13.13 25.25 4.29
N GLN A 221 12.29 24.30 3.85
CA GLN A 221 12.65 22.90 3.77
C GLN A 221 12.04 22.24 2.53
N VAL A 222 12.78 21.27 1.98
CA VAL A 222 12.27 20.36 0.96
C VAL A 222 12.57 18.91 1.35
N PRO A 223 11.69 17.95 1.05
CA PRO A 223 12.02 16.55 1.28
C PRO A 223 13.19 16.12 0.40
N LEU A 224 13.89 15.05 0.78
CA LEU A 224 14.99 14.47 0.02
C LEU A 224 14.85 12.95 0.05
N VAL A 225 14.79 12.34 -1.13
CA VAL A 225 14.88 10.88 -1.28
C VAL A 225 15.95 10.54 -2.30
N LEU A 226 16.85 9.63 -1.92
CA LEU A 226 17.94 9.10 -2.74
C LEU A 226 17.72 7.60 -2.97
N PRO A 227 17.16 7.19 -4.13
CA PRO A 227 17.00 5.79 -4.48
C PRO A 227 18.34 5.18 -4.93
N ILE A 228 18.76 4.12 -4.24
CA ILE A 228 19.99 3.37 -4.50
C ILE A 228 19.62 1.99 -5.04
N LEU A 229 20.22 1.63 -6.17
CA LEU A 229 19.95 0.39 -6.90
C LEU A 229 21.26 -0.35 -7.18
N HIS A 230 21.17 -1.65 -7.44
CA HIS A 230 22.29 -2.39 -8.03
C HIS A 230 22.36 -2.17 -9.54
N GLY A 231 23.56 -2.35 -10.10
CA GLY A 231 23.79 -2.43 -11.54
C GLY A 231 22.98 -3.56 -12.21
N GLU A 232 22.90 -3.50 -13.54
CA GLU A 232 21.98 -4.36 -14.28
C GLU A 232 22.29 -5.86 -14.13
N GLY A 233 21.22 -6.66 -14.01
CA GLY A 233 21.29 -8.11 -14.01
C GLY A 233 21.77 -8.76 -12.71
N PHE A 234 22.11 -8.00 -11.66
CA PHE A 234 22.52 -8.57 -10.38
C PHE A 234 21.38 -9.32 -9.68
N GLY A 235 21.66 -10.55 -9.24
CA GLY A 235 20.66 -11.50 -8.73
C GLY A 235 19.73 -12.12 -9.79
N GLU A 236 19.87 -11.76 -11.07
CA GLU A 236 19.07 -12.32 -12.17
C GLU A 236 19.89 -13.10 -13.19
N LYS A 237 21.13 -12.67 -13.44
CA LYS A 237 22.04 -13.26 -14.42
C LYS A 237 23.39 -13.54 -13.77
N GLN A 238 24.05 -14.59 -14.23
CA GLN A 238 25.41 -14.91 -13.80
C GLN A 238 26.36 -13.78 -14.27
N GLY A 239 27.12 -13.19 -13.34
CA GLY A 239 28.00 -12.05 -13.63
C GLY A 239 27.31 -10.67 -13.68
N GLY A 240 26.07 -10.55 -13.17
CA GLY A 240 25.44 -9.23 -12.99
C GLY A 240 26.22 -8.33 -12.02
N ASP A 241 26.08 -7.02 -12.17
CA ASP A 241 26.92 -6.04 -11.47
C ASP A 241 26.47 -5.81 -10.01
N PRO A 242 27.23 -6.26 -9.00
CA PRO A 242 26.87 -6.08 -7.60
C PRO A 242 27.02 -4.64 -7.12
N CYS A 243 27.62 -3.76 -7.92
CA CYS A 243 27.89 -2.39 -7.52
C CYS A 243 26.60 -1.56 -7.46
N LEU A 244 26.57 -0.62 -6.53
CA LEU A 244 25.47 0.30 -6.32
C LEU A 244 25.61 1.51 -7.23
N HIS A 245 24.47 2.15 -7.50
CA HIS A 245 24.44 3.49 -8.06
C HIS A 245 23.26 4.28 -7.49
N LEU A 246 23.42 5.60 -7.43
CA LEU A 246 22.32 6.53 -7.22
C LEU A 246 21.49 6.60 -8.50
N ASP A 247 20.22 6.21 -8.45
CA ASP A 247 19.38 6.19 -9.64
C ASP A 247 18.85 7.58 -10.01
N THR A 248 18.54 8.41 -9.01
CA THR A 248 18.06 9.80 -9.17
C THR A 248 18.09 10.55 -7.83
N VAL A 249 17.73 11.83 -7.83
CA VAL A 249 17.48 12.64 -6.63
C VAL A 249 16.07 13.22 -6.69
N LEU A 250 15.32 13.09 -5.59
CA LEU A 250 13.93 13.53 -5.54
C LEU A 250 13.73 14.53 -4.41
N THR A 251 13.30 15.74 -4.77
CA THR A 251 13.07 16.85 -3.82
C THR A 251 11.63 17.37 -3.82
N GLU A 252 10.81 16.94 -4.78
CA GLU A 252 9.41 17.36 -4.86
C GLU A 252 8.50 16.57 -3.93
N THR A 253 7.64 17.26 -3.17
CA THR A 253 6.72 16.63 -2.21
C THR A 253 5.78 15.61 -2.86
N ASP A 254 5.30 15.90 -4.08
CA ASP A 254 4.41 15.01 -4.82
C ASP A 254 5.10 13.71 -5.24
N GLU A 255 6.37 13.79 -5.65
CA GLU A 255 7.16 12.62 -6.07
C GLU A 255 7.51 11.73 -4.87
N VAL A 256 7.91 12.35 -3.76
CA VAL A 256 8.13 11.66 -2.49
C VAL A 256 6.83 11.00 -2.02
N SER A 257 5.68 11.68 -2.11
CA SER A 257 4.38 11.10 -1.77
C SER A 257 4.04 9.84 -2.58
N ILE A 258 4.42 9.79 -3.87
CA ILE A 258 4.25 8.60 -4.73
C ILE A 258 5.13 7.43 -4.27
N ILE A 259 6.35 7.70 -3.79
CA ILE A 259 7.22 6.67 -3.20
C ILE A 259 6.54 6.01 -2.00
N PHE A 260 5.84 6.78 -1.18
CA PHE A 260 5.09 6.29 -0.02
C PHE A 260 3.62 5.97 -0.35
N SER A 261 3.27 5.80 -1.63
CA SER A 261 1.90 5.55 -2.06
C SER A 261 1.30 4.29 -1.43
N PHE A 262 0.02 4.35 -1.08
CA PHE A 262 -0.78 3.19 -0.66
C PHE A 262 -0.82 2.09 -1.74
N THR A 263 -0.52 2.43 -3.00
CA THR A 263 -0.53 1.47 -4.11
C THR A 263 0.73 0.62 -4.21
N ARG A 264 1.64 0.69 -3.23
CA ARG A 264 2.93 -0.04 -3.25
C ARG A 264 3.07 -0.97 -2.06
N ALA A 265 3.94 -1.96 -2.19
CA ALA A 265 4.40 -2.75 -1.06
C ALA A 265 4.96 -1.84 0.06
N TYR A 266 4.81 -2.29 1.30
CA TYR A 266 5.31 -1.56 2.46
C TYR A 266 6.84 -1.65 2.54
N PHE A 267 7.47 -0.58 3.01
CA PHE A 267 8.91 -0.58 3.26
C PHE A 267 9.27 -1.52 4.40
N GLN A 268 10.43 -2.16 4.25
CA GLN A 268 11.15 -2.78 5.35
C GLN A 268 12.19 -1.78 5.83
N VAL A 269 11.92 -1.18 6.99
CA VAL A 269 12.72 -0.11 7.57
C VAL A 269 12.76 -0.32 9.08
N ASP A 270 13.94 -0.15 9.70
CA ASP A 270 14.05 -0.19 11.16
C ASP A 270 13.46 1.09 11.75
N VAL A 271 12.52 0.92 12.67
CA VAL A 271 11.75 2.03 13.27
C VAL A 271 11.79 1.86 14.78
N PRO A 272 12.73 2.57 15.46
CA PRO A 272 12.87 2.49 16.91
C PRO A 272 11.65 3.05 17.66
N VAL A 273 11.11 4.18 17.18
CA VAL A 273 9.98 4.91 17.80
C VAL A 273 8.96 5.23 16.71
N PRO A 274 7.90 4.42 16.54
CA PRO A 274 7.01 4.56 15.38
C PRO A 274 6.27 5.90 15.33
N GLY A 275 5.75 6.41 16.45
CA GLY A 275 5.15 7.74 16.53
C GLY A 275 6.05 8.87 16.02
N GLU A 276 7.25 9.04 16.60
CA GLU A 276 8.20 10.09 16.19
C GLU A 276 8.65 9.94 14.73
N PHE A 277 8.77 8.69 14.25
CA PHE A 277 9.13 8.41 12.87
C PHE A 277 8.01 8.83 11.90
N VAL A 278 6.75 8.59 12.26
CA VAL A 278 5.58 9.06 11.49
C VAL A 278 5.47 10.58 11.54
N ASP A 279 5.70 11.22 12.69
CA ASP A 279 5.73 12.69 12.83
C ASP A 279 6.80 13.32 11.92
N TYR A 280 7.97 12.67 11.82
CA TYR A 280 9.02 13.09 10.89
C TYR A 280 8.56 12.97 9.43
N LEU A 281 8.04 11.81 9.03
CA LEU A 281 7.51 11.61 7.67
C LEU A 281 6.35 12.56 7.35
N LYS A 282 5.56 12.96 8.35
CA LYS A 282 4.47 13.92 8.22
C LYS A 282 4.99 15.32 7.91
N GLN A 283 6.15 15.71 8.40
CA GLN A 283 6.81 16.97 8.01
C GLN A 283 7.26 16.95 6.54
N LEU A 284 7.66 15.79 6.03
CA LEU A 284 8.03 15.61 4.62
C LEU A 284 6.81 15.54 3.70
N MET A 285 5.70 14.98 4.20
CA MET A 285 4.48 14.69 3.44
C MET A 285 3.22 15.16 4.21
N PRO A 286 3.00 16.47 4.37
CA PRO A 286 1.99 17.02 5.29
C PRO A 286 0.56 16.61 4.94
N HIS A 287 0.25 16.40 3.66
CA HIS A 287 -1.08 16.02 3.21
C HIS A 287 -1.39 14.52 3.31
N LYS A 288 -0.39 13.70 3.65
CA LYS A 288 -0.56 12.24 3.73
C LYS A 288 -1.15 11.84 5.09
N PRO A 289 -2.25 11.06 5.16
CA PRO A 289 -2.81 10.63 6.43
C PRO A 289 -1.81 9.81 7.25
N GLU A 290 -1.80 9.96 8.57
CA GLU A 290 -0.91 9.22 9.47
C GLU A 290 -1.08 7.71 9.33
N GLY A 291 -2.32 7.23 9.21
CA GLY A 291 -2.59 5.82 8.98
C GLY A 291 -1.93 5.26 7.71
N GLU A 292 -1.78 6.08 6.66
CA GLU A 292 -1.05 5.70 5.45
C GLU A 292 0.47 5.69 5.68
N LEU A 293 1.00 6.60 6.51
CA LEU A 293 2.43 6.63 6.87
C LEU A 293 2.82 5.41 7.71
N TYR A 294 2.03 5.06 8.73
CA TYR A 294 2.20 3.82 9.50
C TYR A 294 2.14 2.59 8.60
N ALA A 295 1.20 2.53 7.66
CA ALA A 295 1.12 1.44 6.70
C ALA A 295 2.38 1.38 5.82
N ALA A 296 2.84 2.51 5.30
CA ALA A 296 4.01 2.59 4.43
C ALA A 296 5.29 2.04 5.07
N ILE A 297 5.47 2.18 6.39
CA ILE A 297 6.62 1.61 7.14
C ILE A 297 6.37 0.18 7.68
N GLY A 298 5.22 -0.41 7.36
CA GLY A 298 4.88 -1.80 7.64
C GLY A 298 3.94 -2.04 8.81
N PHE A 299 3.52 -0.99 9.54
CA PHE A 299 2.55 -1.08 10.65
C PHE A 299 1.10 -0.94 10.17
N PHE A 300 0.72 -1.65 9.10
CA PHE A 300 -0.58 -1.48 8.45
C PHE A 300 -1.80 -1.75 9.36
N LYS A 301 -1.67 -2.61 10.38
CA LYS A 301 -2.74 -2.84 11.37
C LYS A 301 -2.93 -1.65 12.29
N HIS A 302 -1.84 -0.98 12.68
CA HIS A 302 -1.94 0.28 13.42
C HIS A 302 -2.41 1.42 12.50
N GLY A 303 -1.98 1.43 11.24
CA GLY A 303 -2.53 2.32 10.21
C GLY A 303 -4.04 2.21 10.05
N LYS A 304 -4.61 1.01 10.23
CA LYS A 304 -6.07 0.78 10.31
C LYS A 304 -6.68 1.39 11.58
N THR A 305 -6.02 1.29 12.73
CA THR A 305 -6.46 1.94 13.97
C THR A 305 -6.52 3.46 13.81
N GLU A 306 -5.48 4.07 13.24
CA GLU A 306 -5.43 5.52 12.98
C GLU A 306 -6.48 5.95 11.94
N PHE A 307 -6.65 5.18 10.86
CA PHE A 307 -7.73 5.42 9.91
C PHE A 307 -9.10 5.41 10.60
N PHE A 308 -9.36 4.45 11.48
CA PHE A 308 -10.63 4.35 12.19
C PHE A 308 -10.87 5.54 13.13
N ARG A 309 -9.83 5.98 13.85
CA ARG A 309 -9.86 7.18 14.70
C ARG A 309 -10.21 8.41 13.88
N ALA A 310 -9.50 8.64 12.77
CA ALA A 310 -9.74 9.76 11.87
C ALA A 310 -11.15 9.71 11.22
N LEU A 311 -11.61 8.52 10.82
CA LEU A 311 -12.95 8.34 10.25
C LEU A 311 -14.04 8.68 11.27
N ASN A 312 -13.91 8.22 12.52
CA ASN A 312 -14.88 8.53 13.57
C ASN A 312 -14.94 10.03 13.86
N GLN A 313 -13.79 10.71 13.92
CA GLN A 313 -13.73 12.16 14.06
C GLN A 313 -14.42 12.86 12.90
N GLN A 314 -14.21 12.42 11.66
CA GLN A 314 -14.85 13.01 10.49
C GLN A 314 -16.37 12.79 10.50
N VAL A 315 -16.82 11.58 10.81
CA VAL A 315 -18.25 11.24 10.92
C VAL A 315 -18.92 12.01 12.06
N ALA A 316 -18.19 12.30 13.14
CA ALA A 316 -18.70 13.09 14.27
C ALA A 316 -18.98 14.56 13.92
N LYS A 317 -18.33 15.13 12.89
CA LYS A 317 -18.60 16.50 12.42
C LYS A 317 -19.99 16.67 11.81
N ARG A 318 -20.56 15.60 11.25
CA ARG A 318 -21.89 15.59 10.58
C ARG A 318 -22.05 16.57 9.41
N GLU A 319 -20.95 16.93 8.77
CA GLU A 319 -20.93 17.88 7.65
C GLU A 319 -21.21 17.21 6.28
N ASP A 320 -21.25 15.89 6.25
CA ASP A 320 -21.30 15.11 5.02
C ASP A 320 -22.05 13.78 5.22
N LYS A 321 -22.44 13.15 4.13
CA LYS A 321 -23.17 11.89 4.13
C LYS A 321 -22.52 10.86 3.21
N PHE A 322 -22.75 9.60 3.56
CA PHE A 322 -22.46 8.47 2.70
C PHE A 322 -23.40 8.47 1.50
N ILE A 323 -22.81 8.44 0.30
CA ILE A 323 -23.52 8.42 -0.98
C ILE A 323 -23.07 7.23 -1.83
N ILE A 324 -23.88 6.80 -2.78
CA ILE A 324 -23.46 5.80 -3.77
C ILE A 324 -22.26 6.35 -4.53
N ALA A 325 -21.24 5.51 -4.74
CA ALA A 325 -20.05 5.93 -5.47
C ALA A 325 -20.41 6.34 -6.91
N PRO A 326 -19.93 7.49 -7.41
CA PRO A 326 -20.13 7.86 -8.80
C PRO A 326 -19.53 6.83 -9.76
N GLY A 327 -20.26 6.48 -10.82
CA GLY A 327 -19.81 5.56 -11.85
C GLY A 327 -20.75 4.38 -12.08
N VAL A 328 -20.24 3.34 -12.75
CA VAL A 328 -21.01 2.15 -13.10
C VAL A 328 -21.17 1.26 -11.87
N ARG A 329 -22.40 0.85 -11.57
CA ARG A 329 -22.67 -0.07 -10.45
C ARG A 329 -21.96 -1.41 -10.69
N GLY A 330 -21.15 -1.84 -9.72
CA GLY A 330 -20.42 -3.11 -9.79
C GLY A 330 -21.35 -4.31 -9.83
N MET A 331 -20.91 -5.43 -10.39
CA MET A 331 -21.68 -6.67 -10.44
C MET A 331 -21.58 -7.48 -9.13
N VAL A 332 -20.42 -7.44 -8.47
CA VAL A 332 -20.11 -8.20 -7.24
C VAL A 332 -20.17 -7.31 -5.98
N MET A 333 -19.70 -6.07 -6.10
CA MET A 333 -19.57 -5.14 -4.97
C MET A 333 -20.67 -4.06 -5.01
N ALA A 334 -21.22 -3.70 -3.85
CA ALA A 334 -21.92 -2.43 -3.67
C ALA A 334 -20.92 -1.41 -3.12
N VAL A 335 -20.86 -0.24 -3.76
CA VAL A 335 -19.80 0.74 -3.51
C VAL A 335 -20.42 2.08 -3.14
N PHE A 336 -19.99 2.64 -2.01
CA PHE A 336 -20.42 3.94 -1.52
C PHE A 336 -19.20 4.73 -1.02
N VAL A 337 -19.33 6.04 -0.89
CA VAL A 337 -18.22 6.94 -0.54
C VAL A 337 -18.62 7.90 0.57
N LEU A 338 -17.62 8.36 1.31
CA LEU A 338 -17.71 9.56 2.13
C LEU A 338 -16.84 10.65 1.46
N PRO A 339 -17.43 11.56 0.65
CA PRO A 339 -16.67 12.50 -0.18
C PRO A 339 -15.66 13.35 0.61
N SER A 340 -16.08 13.92 1.73
CA SER A 340 -15.25 14.76 2.61
C SER A 340 -14.03 14.03 3.16
N PHE A 341 -14.11 12.70 3.33
CA PHE A 341 -13.02 11.86 3.81
C PHE A 341 -12.26 11.17 2.67
N ARG A 342 -12.66 11.38 1.41
CA ARG A 342 -12.04 10.81 0.20
C ARG A 342 -11.81 9.30 0.29
N THR A 343 -12.78 8.59 0.85
CA THR A 343 -12.71 7.14 1.06
C THR A 343 -13.90 6.44 0.42
N VAL A 344 -13.58 5.34 -0.27
CA VAL A 344 -14.53 4.39 -0.85
C VAL A 344 -14.73 3.24 0.11
N PHE A 345 -15.97 2.83 0.26
CA PHE A 345 -16.41 1.68 1.05
C PHE A 345 -17.03 0.66 0.09
N LYS A 346 -16.55 -0.57 0.14
CA LYS A 346 -17.01 -1.67 -0.70
C LYS A 346 -17.57 -2.79 0.17
N ILE A 347 -18.80 -3.19 -0.10
CA ILE A 347 -19.41 -4.37 0.52
C ILE A 347 -19.69 -5.41 -0.55
N ILE A 348 -19.52 -6.69 -0.21
CA ILE A 348 -19.85 -7.79 -1.11
C ILE A 348 -21.38 -7.94 -1.10
N LYS A 349 -22.02 -7.92 -2.27
CA LYS A 349 -23.47 -8.12 -2.38
C LYS A 349 -23.86 -9.53 -1.95
N ASP A 350 -25.11 -9.72 -1.52
CA ASP A 350 -25.61 -11.06 -1.18
C ASP A 350 -25.83 -11.93 -2.41
N LYS A 351 -26.29 -11.31 -3.52
CA LYS A 351 -26.50 -11.95 -4.81
C LYS A 351 -25.69 -11.23 -5.88
N PHE A 352 -24.85 -11.98 -6.60
CA PHE A 352 -24.09 -11.46 -7.72
C PHE A 352 -24.92 -11.45 -9.00
N ASP A 353 -24.48 -10.65 -9.96
CA ASP A 353 -25.04 -10.65 -11.31
C ASP A 353 -24.93 -12.07 -11.92
N PRO A 354 -25.95 -12.60 -12.62
CA PRO A 354 -25.90 -13.93 -13.24
C PRO A 354 -24.70 -14.16 -14.16
N ALA A 355 -24.11 -13.10 -14.73
CA ALA A 355 -22.91 -13.19 -15.55
C ALA A 355 -21.63 -13.54 -14.74
N LYS A 356 -21.66 -13.46 -13.42
CA LYS A 356 -20.52 -13.69 -12.53
C LYS A 356 -20.62 -15.05 -11.83
N ASP A 357 -19.79 -15.99 -12.27
CA ASP A 357 -19.66 -17.31 -11.63
C ASP A 357 -18.56 -17.30 -10.55
N VAL A 358 -18.81 -16.57 -9.46
CA VAL A 358 -17.88 -16.47 -8.32
C VAL A 358 -18.63 -16.58 -6.99
N THR A 359 -17.93 -16.96 -5.92
CA THR A 359 -18.48 -17.03 -4.55
C THR A 359 -17.90 -15.94 -3.66
N HIS A 360 -18.57 -15.59 -2.56
CA HIS A 360 -18.04 -14.66 -1.56
C HIS A 360 -16.65 -15.06 -1.04
N ALA A 361 -16.40 -16.36 -0.90
CA ALA A 361 -15.11 -16.89 -0.45
C ALA A 361 -14.01 -16.62 -1.48
N VAL A 362 -14.30 -16.81 -2.76
CA VAL A 362 -13.37 -16.51 -3.86
C VAL A 362 -13.04 -15.01 -3.88
N VAL A 363 -14.06 -14.14 -3.81
CA VAL A 363 -13.87 -12.68 -3.79
C VAL A 363 -12.96 -12.26 -2.63
N ARG A 364 -13.19 -12.79 -1.42
CA ARG A 364 -12.33 -12.53 -0.26
C ARG A 364 -10.90 -12.98 -0.47
N GLU A 365 -10.70 -14.14 -1.10
CA GLU A 365 -9.35 -14.65 -1.38
C GLU A 365 -8.62 -13.78 -2.40
N LYS A 366 -9.31 -13.24 -3.41
CA LYS A 366 -8.69 -12.29 -4.35
C LYS A 366 -8.24 -11.00 -3.67
N TYR A 367 -9.05 -10.44 -2.77
CA TYR A 367 -8.64 -9.28 -1.96
C TYR A 367 -7.41 -9.58 -1.08
N ARG A 368 -7.33 -10.79 -0.50
CA ARG A 368 -6.15 -11.23 0.25
C ARG A 368 -4.92 -11.42 -0.62
N LEU A 369 -5.09 -11.94 -1.83
CA LEU A 369 -4.03 -12.07 -2.82
C LEU A 369 -3.41 -10.71 -3.09
N VAL A 370 -4.20 -9.70 -3.46
CA VAL A 370 -3.73 -8.32 -3.72
C VAL A 370 -3.04 -7.71 -2.49
N LYS A 371 -3.51 -8.01 -1.28
CA LYS A 371 -2.90 -7.51 -0.03
C LYS A 371 -1.49 -8.04 0.19
N ARG A 372 -1.26 -9.32 -0.12
CA ARG A 372 0.02 -10.03 0.09
C ARG A 372 1.02 -9.81 -1.03
N HIS A 373 0.53 -9.47 -2.21
CA HIS A 373 1.36 -9.30 -3.39
C HIS A 373 1.96 -7.90 -3.50
N ASP A 374 3.05 -7.76 -4.27
CA ASP A 374 3.52 -6.43 -4.62
C ASP A 374 2.50 -5.75 -5.52
N ARG A 375 1.99 -4.61 -5.04
CA ARG A 375 1.00 -3.80 -5.73
C ARG A 375 1.59 -2.96 -6.85
N VAL A 376 2.92 -2.88 -6.96
CA VAL A 376 3.70 -2.23 -8.04
C VAL A 376 3.29 -0.79 -8.37
N GLY A 377 2.60 -0.12 -7.46
CA GLY A 377 2.08 1.23 -7.70
C GLY A 377 0.83 1.25 -8.57
N ARG A 378 0.18 0.10 -8.82
CA ARG A 378 -0.95 -0.09 -9.75
C ARG A 378 -2.17 -0.76 -9.15
N MET A 379 -2.11 -1.28 -7.93
CA MET A 379 -3.28 -1.78 -7.22
C MET A 379 -3.48 -1.00 -5.92
N ALA A 380 -4.72 -0.61 -5.61
CA ALA A 380 -5.05 0.04 -4.34
C ALA A 380 -4.86 -0.91 -3.15
N ASP A 381 -4.26 -0.41 -2.06
CA ASP A 381 -4.31 -1.14 -0.80
C ASP A 381 -5.72 -1.09 -0.20
N THR A 382 -6.13 -2.21 0.38
CA THR A 382 -7.44 -2.38 0.98
C THR A 382 -7.32 -2.57 2.48
N GLN A 383 -8.26 -1.99 3.22
CA GLN A 383 -8.42 -2.25 4.64
C GLN A 383 -9.80 -2.86 4.91
N GLU A 384 -9.80 -4.03 5.53
CA GLU A 384 -11.00 -4.76 5.91
C GLU A 384 -11.50 -4.30 7.30
N PHE A 385 -12.77 -3.93 7.39
CA PHE A 385 -13.46 -3.53 8.61
C PHE A 385 -14.63 -4.47 8.91
N SER A 386 -14.96 -4.58 10.19
CA SER A 386 -16.06 -5.42 10.67
C SER A 386 -16.89 -4.66 11.69
N ASN A 387 -18.21 -4.84 11.63
CA ASN A 387 -19.20 -4.20 12.49
C ASN A 387 -19.06 -2.68 12.61
N PHE A 388 -18.87 -2.01 11.47
CA PHE A 388 -18.89 -0.56 11.40
C PHE A 388 -20.31 -0.05 11.69
N THR A 389 -20.45 0.88 12.64
CA THR A 389 -21.76 1.40 13.08
C THR A 389 -21.82 2.90 12.88
N VAL A 390 -22.81 3.36 12.14
CA VAL A 390 -23.03 4.79 11.85
C VAL A 390 -24.51 5.11 11.98
N ARG A 391 -24.84 6.35 12.34
CA ARG A 391 -26.24 6.78 12.37
C ARG A 391 -26.86 6.80 10.97
N LYS A 392 -28.16 6.50 10.89
CA LYS A 392 -28.96 6.51 9.67
C LYS A 392 -28.95 7.86 8.94
N ASP A 393 -28.96 8.96 9.68
CA ASP A 393 -28.98 10.32 9.13
C ASP A 393 -27.68 10.74 8.43
N HIS A 394 -26.62 9.95 8.57
CA HIS A 394 -25.37 10.13 7.84
C HIS A 394 -25.36 9.44 6.48
N PHE A 395 -26.45 8.79 6.06
CA PHE A 395 -26.58 8.23 4.72
C PHE A 395 -27.57 9.05 3.91
N GLU A 396 -27.25 9.28 2.64
CA GLU A 396 -28.30 9.69 1.69
C GLU A 396 -29.35 8.58 1.58
N PRO A 397 -30.67 8.90 1.58
CA PRO A 397 -31.72 7.89 1.64
C PRO A 397 -31.64 6.84 0.53
N GLU A 398 -31.30 7.25 -0.69
CA GLU A 398 -31.10 6.34 -1.83
C GLU A 398 -29.93 5.38 -1.60
N CYS A 399 -28.83 5.88 -1.01
CA CYS A 399 -27.68 5.06 -0.69
C CYS A 399 -28.05 3.98 0.32
N LEU A 400 -28.67 4.34 1.44
CA LEU A 400 -29.04 3.37 2.46
C LEU A 400 -30.05 2.35 1.94
N ALA A 401 -31.06 2.79 1.19
CA ALA A 401 -32.06 1.89 0.61
C ALA A 401 -31.39 0.86 -0.31
N HIS A 402 -30.48 1.31 -1.18
CA HIS A 402 -29.72 0.44 -2.06
C HIS A 402 -28.88 -0.59 -1.28
N LEU A 403 -28.14 -0.17 -0.25
CA LEU A 403 -27.30 -1.07 0.54
C LEU A 403 -28.12 -2.14 1.27
N LEU A 404 -29.28 -1.79 1.82
CA LEU A 404 -30.20 -2.73 2.48
C LEU A 404 -30.82 -3.73 1.48
N GLU A 405 -31.04 -3.32 0.24
CA GLU A 405 -31.57 -4.18 -0.81
C GLU A 405 -30.54 -5.21 -1.30
N VAL A 406 -29.32 -4.78 -1.60
CA VAL A 406 -28.33 -5.63 -2.29
C VAL A 406 -27.45 -6.45 -1.35
N ALA A 407 -27.39 -6.09 -0.07
CA ALA A 407 -26.54 -6.77 0.92
C ALA A 407 -27.19 -6.88 2.31
N PRO A 408 -28.45 -7.37 2.45
CA PRO A 408 -29.15 -7.47 3.74
C PRO A 408 -28.47 -8.40 4.75
N SER A 409 -27.62 -9.34 4.32
CA SER A 409 -26.82 -10.17 5.23
C SER A 409 -25.71 -9.38 5.91
N ILE A 410 -25.20 -8.32 5.27
CA ILE A 410 -24.08 -7.48 5.71
C ILE A 410 -24.55 -6.17 6.34
N VAL A 411 -25.59 -5.54 5.78
CA VAL A 411 -26.09 -4.23 6.20
C VAL A 411 -27.44 -4.41 6.89
N SER A 412 -27.56 -3.87 8.10
CA SER A 412 -28.81 -3.93 8.87
C SER A 412 -29.09 -2.62 9.59
N LEU A 413 -30.37 -2.31 9.77
CA LEU A 413 -30.81 -1.14 10.54
C LEU A 413 -31.32 -1.61 11.90
N LYS A 414 -30.79 -1.01 12.97
CA LYS A 414 -31.28 -1.18 14.34
C LYS A 414 -31.52 0.20 14.92
N ASP A 415 -32.79 0.55 15.13
CA ASP A 415 -33.22 1.88 15.55
C ASP A 415 -32.69 2.97 14.60
N ASP A 416 -31.89 3.91 15.11
CA ASP A 416 -31.24 4.97 14.34
C ASP A 416 -29.84 4.59 13.83
N LYS A 417 -29.41 3.34 13.99
CA LYS A 417 -28.06 2.87 13.65
C LYS A 417 -28.05 1.91 12.48
N VAL A 418 -27.21 2.22 11.49
CA VAL A 418 -26.82 1.34 10.40
C VAL A 418 -25.60 0.55 10.85
N ILE A 419 -25.71 -0.78 10.81
CA ILE A 419 -24.63 -1.72 11.16
C ILE A 419 -24.18 -2.40 9.88
N ILE A 420 -22.90 -2.24 9.54
CA ILE A 420 -22.23 -2.88 8.40
C ILE A 420 -21.28 -3.93 8.97
N LYS A 421 -21.66 -5.20 8.84
CA LYS A 421 -20.91 -6.33 9.43
C LYS A 421 -19.53 -6.51 8.83
N HIS A 422 -19.36 -6.16 7.56
CA HIS A 422 -18.11 -6.30 6.81
C HIS A 422 -18.03 -5.29 5.69
N CYS A 423 -16.91 -4.59 5.55
CA CYS A 423 -16.63 -3.75 4.40
C CYS A 423 -15.12 -3.65 4.15
N TYR A 424 -14.76 -3.39 2.90
CA TYR A 424 -13.42 -2.92 2.55
C TYR A 424 -13.43 -1.41 2.40
N THR A 425 -12.32 -0.78 2.73
CA THR A 425 -12.08 0.64 2.46
C THR A 425 -10.87 0.82 1.56
N GLU A 426 -10.96 1.81 0.69
CA GLU A 426 -9.94 2.17 -0.29
C GLU A 426 -9.90 3.69 -0.49
N ARG A 427 -8.77 4.20 -0.98
CA ARG A 427 -8.65 5.60 -1.36
C ARG A 427 -9.59 5.91 -2.53
N MET A 428 -10.33 7.02 -2.44
CA MET A 428 -11.18 7.48 -3.53
C MET A 428 -10.35 8.00 -4.71
N MET A 429 -10.70 7.53 -5.90
CA MET A 429 -10.12 7.90 -7.19
C MET A 429 -11.25 8.19 -8.18
N THR A 430 -10.96 8.93 -9.24
CA THR A 430 -11.94 9.16 -10.32
C THR A 430 -11.93 7.96 -11.25
N PRO A 431 -13.05 7.24 -11.46
CA PRO A 431 -13.09 6.14 -12.43
C PRO A 431 -12.58 6.58 -13.81
N LEU A 432 -11.74 5.76 -14.45
CA LEU A 432 -11.04 6.13 -15.68
C LEU A 432 -12.01 6.41 -16.83
N ASN A 433 -13.13 5.68 -16.91
CA ASN A 433 -14.17 5.97 -17.90
C ASN A 433 -14.75 7.38 -17.73
N ILE A 434 -15.01 7.82 -16.49
CA ILE A 434 -15.51 9.18 -16.20
C ILE A 434 -14.43 10.22 -16.48
N TYR A 435 -13.18 9.93 -16.11
CA TYR A 435 -12.06 10.84 -16.34
C TYR A 435 -11.86 11.12 -17.84
N LEU A 436 -11.94 10.08 -18.68
CA LEU A 436 -11.77 10.19 -20.13
C LEU A 436 -12.86 11.02 -20.83
N GLU A 437 -14.05 11.11 -20.23
CA GLU A 437 -15.15 11.96 -20.72
C GLU A 437 -14.90 13.44 -20.43
N GLN A 438 -14.11 13.76 -19.40
CA GLN A 438 -13.94 15.12 -18.87
C GLN A 438 -12.58 15.74 -19.22
N CYS A 439 -11.57 14.92 -19.51
CA CYS A 439 -10.20 15.39 -19.71
C CYS A 439 -9.96 16.00 -21.10
N SER A 440 -8.93 16.84 -21.19
CA SER A 440 -8.42 17.37 -22.47
C SER A 440 -7.81 16.26 -23.35
N GLU A 441 -7.55 16.57 -24.61
CA GLU A 441 -6.92 15.61 -25.55
C GLU A 441 -5.51 15.21 -25.12
N ALA A 442 -4.71 16.16 -24.61
CA ALA A 442 -3.36 15.88 -24.13
C ALA A 442 -3.37 14.98 -22.88
N GLU A 443 -4.30 15.23 -21.95
CA GLU A 443 -4.50 14.38 -20.77
C GLU A 443 -5.01 12.99 -21.17
N ARG A 444 -5.89 12.91 -22.17
CA ARG A 444 -6.42 11.64 -22.69
C ARG A 444 -5.31 10.74 -23.22
N ALA A 445 -4.42 11.27 -24.06
CA ALA A 445 -3.28 10.50 -24.57
C ALA A 445 -2.35 10.06 -23.44
N THR A 446 -2.14 10.90 -22.43
CA THR A 446 -1.27 10.61 -21.28
C THR A 446 -1.87 9.52 -20.37
N VAL A 447 -3.16 9.60 -20.08
CA VAL A 447 -3.83 8.66 -19.16
C VAL A 447 -4.05 7.30 -19.83
N LEU A 448 -4.30 7.25 -21.14
CA LEU A 448 -4.35 5.99 -21.90
C LEU A 448 -2.98 5.30 -21.91
N LYS A 449 -1.90 6.08 -22.07
CA LYS A 449 -0.54 5.56 -21.95
C LYS A 449 -0.27 4.98 -20.56
N ASP A 450 -0.69 5.69 -19.51
CA ASP A 450 -0.48 5.22 -18.14
C ASP A 450 -1.38 4.02 -17.78
N TYR A 451 -2.55 3.89 -18.42
CA TYR A 451 -3.43 2.73 -18.30
C TYR A 451 -2.82 1.47 -18.92
N GLY A 452 -2.24 1.54 -20.12
CA GLY A 452 -1.53 0.41 -20.70
C GLY A 452 -0.29 0.05 -19.87
N ASN A 453 0.45 1.06 -19.40
CA ASN A 453 1.55 0.85 -18.47
C ASN A 453 1.11 0.23 -17.14
N ALA A 454 -0.09 0.52 -16.65
CA ALA A 454 -0.64 -0.13 -15.46
C ALA A 454 -0.83 -1.64 -15.67
N ILE A 455 -1.42 -2.02 -16.80
CA ILE A 455 -1.62 -3.43 -17.17
C ILE A 455 -0.26 -4.15 -17.28
N LYS A 456 0.70 -3.56 -18.00
CA LYS A 456 2.05 -4.14 -18.16
C LYS A 456 2.78 -4.31 -16.83
N GLN A 457 2.70 -3.31 -15.95
CA GLN A 457 3.36 -3.36 -14.64
C GLN A 457 2.69 -4.40 -13.71
N MET A 458 1.37 -4.54 -13.75
CA MET A 458 0.67 -5.63 -13.04
C MET A 458 1.07 -7.00 -13.59
N ALA A 459 1.10 -7.16 -14.91
CA ALA A 459 1.53 -8.39 -15.56
C ALA A 459 2.96 -8.78 -15.16
N ALA A 460 3.87 -7.80 -15.15
CA ALA A 460 5.24 -7.94 -14.68
C ALA A 460 5.35 -8.34 -13.20
N ALA A 461 4.35 -7.98 -12.40
CA ALA A 461 4.19 -8.39 -11.01
C ALA A 461 3.52 -9.77 -10.86
N ASN A 462 3.38 -10.57 -11.93
CA ASN A 462 2.64 -11.83 -11.94
C ASN A 462 1.13 -11.67 -11.74
N ILE A 463 0.55 -10.50 -11.95
CA ILE A 463 -0.89 -10.25 -11.76
C ILE A 463 -1.56 -9.96 -13.10
N PHE A 464 -2.55 -10.79 -13.45
CA PHE A 464 -3.47 -10.51 -14.55
C PHE A 464 -4.75 -9.87 -14.00
N PRO A 465 -5.21 -8.72 -14.53
CA PRO A 465 -6.38 -8.02 -14.00
C PRO A 465 -7.70 -8.81 -14.14
N GLY A 466 -7.83 -9.69 -15.14
CA GLY A 466 -9.12 -10.26 -15.52
C GLY A 466 -9.90 -9.24 -16.36
N ASP A 467 -10.96 -8.67 -15.79
CA ASP A 467 -11.77 -7.62 -16.42
C ASP A 467 -11.01 -6.29 -16.53
N MET A 468 -10.40 -6.07 -17.70
CA MET A 468 -9.62 -4.87 -17.98
C MET A 468 -10.49 -3.65 -18.36
N LEU A 469 -11.82 -3.66 -18.24
CA LEU A 469 -12.65 -2.51 -18.60
C LEU A 469 -12.25 -1.21 -17.87
N LEU A 470 -12.38 -0.07 -18.57
CA LEU A 470 -12.02 1.26 -18.04
C LEU A 470 -12.68 1.60 -16.69
N LYS A 471 -13.90 1.11 -16.46
CA LYS A 471 -14.64 1.31 -15.21
C LYS A 471 -13.99 0.65 -13.97
N ASN A 472 -13.06 -0.28 -14.16
CA ASN A 472 -12.37 -1.01 -13.09
C ASN A 472 -11.02 -0.35 -12.69
N PHE A 473 -10.66 0.74 -13.38
CA PHE A 473 -9.47 1.53 -13.13
C PHE A 473 -9.84 2.94 -12.68
N GLY A 474 -8.99 3.52 -11.83
CA GLY A 474 -9.15 4.86 -11.28
C GLY A 474 -7.93 5.72 -11.52
N VAL A 475 -8.19 7.01 -11.68
CA VAL A 475 -7.16 8.04 -11.85
C VAL A 475 -6.98 8.78 -10.53
N THR A 476 -5.74 8.80 -10.06
CA THR A 476 -5.35 9.55 -8.85
C THR A 476 -5.20 11.04 -9.13
N ARG A 477 -5.01 11.86 -8.08
CA ARG A 477 -4.72 13.29 -8.22
C ARG A 477 -3.49 13.58 -9.08
N HIS A 478 -2.51 12.68 -9.11
CA HIS A 478 -1.26 12.84 -9.88
C HIS A 478 -1.35 12.21 -11.28
N GLY A 479 -2.56 11.91 -11.78
CA GLY A 479 -2.78 11.35 -13.12
C GLY A 479 -2.38 9.89 -13.27
N ARG A 480 -2.06 9.19 -12.16
CA ARG A 480 -1.73 7.75 -12.17
C ARG A 480 -2.98 6.89 -12.26
N VAL A 481 -2.95 5.88 -13.13
CA VAL A 481 -3.98 4.86 -13.31
C VAL A 481 -3.72 3.67 -12.39
N ILE A 482 -4.74 3.32 -11.60
CA ILE A 482 -4.73 2.31 -10.53
C ILE A 482 -5.93 1.38 -10.71
N PHE A 483 -5.69 0.08 -10.63
CA PHE A 483 -6.71 -0.96 -10.66
C PHE A 483 -7.33 -1.20 -9.27
N TYR A 484 -8.65 -1.34 -9.23
CA TYR A 484 -9.41 -1.47 -7.98
C TYR A 484 -10.52 -2.53 -7.98
N ASP A 485 -10.72 -3.29 -9.06
CA ASP A 485 -11.71 -4.38 -9.07
C ASP A 485 -11.01 -5.74 -9.00
N TYR A 486 -11.11 -6.45 -7.88
CA TYR A 486 -10.27 -7.63 -7.65
C TYR A 486 -10.99 -8.97 -7.83
N ASP A 487 -12.27 -8.97 -8.19
CA ASP A 487 -13.06 -10.20 -8.28
C ASP A 487 -12.53 -11.22 -9.32
N GLU A 488 -11.91 -10.74 -10.40
CA GLU A 488 -11.36 -11.57 -11.47
C GLU A 488 -9.82 -11.68 -11.51
N VAL A 489 -9.12 -11.06 -10.55
CA VAL A 489 -7.66 -11.09 -10.52
C VAL A 489 -7.13 -12.52 -10.42
N CYS A 490 -6.13 -12.88 -11.22
CA CYS A 490 -5.42 -14.15 -11.10
C CYS A 490 -3.93 -13.99 -11.35
N TYR A 491 -3.16 -15.06 -11.12
CA TYR A 491 -1.75 -15.01 -11.46
C TYR A 491 -1.58 -15.13 -12.97
N ILE A 492 -0.66 -14.34 -13.54
CA ILE A 492 -0.38 -14.44 -14.98
C ILE A 492 0.13 -15.84 -15.33
N THR A 493 0.81 -16.54 -14.41
CA THR A 493 1.27 -17.91 -14.60
C THR A 493 0.17 -18.97 -14.70
N GLU A 494 -1.04 -18.66 -14.23
CA GLU A 494 -2.25 -19.52 -14.30
C GLU A 494 -3.05 -19.29 -15.59
N CYS A 495 -2.80 -18.18 -16.28
CA CYS A 495 -3.44 -17.80 -17.54
C CYS A 495 -2.92 -18.66 -18.71
N ARG A 496 -3.77 -18.90 -19.72
CA ARG A 496 -3.38 -19.57 -20.96
C ARG A 496 -3.59 -18.62 -22.14
N PHE A 497 -2.57 -17.82 -22.44
CA PHE A 497 -2.56 -16.93 -23.59
C PHE A 497 -2.40 -17.72 -24.88
N ARG A 498 -3.25 -17.43 -25.87
CA ARG A 498 -3.30 -18.14 -27.15
C ARG A 498 -3.55 -17.14 -28.28
N HIS A 499 -2.95 -17.43 -29.44
CA HIS A 499 -3.35 -16.77 -30.68
C HIS A 499 -4.74 -17.22 -31.09
N MET A 500 -5.52 -16.29 -31.64
CA MET A 500 -6.78 -16.61 -32.29
C MET A 500 -6.53 -17.53 -33.49
N PRO A 501 -7.30 -18.62 -33.65
CA PRO A 501 -7.14 -19.51 -34.80
C PRO A 501 -7.41 -18.77 -36.11
N LYS A 502 -6.44 -18.81 -37.04
CA LYS A 502 -6.57 -18.21 -38.36
C LYS A 502 -7.26 -19.20 -39.31
N GLY A 503 -8.50 -18.91 -39.74
CA GLY A 503 -9.19 -19.69 -40.78
C GLY A 503 -10.54 -19.09 -41.23
N GLN A 504 -10.84 -19.14 -42.54
CA GLN A 504 -12.18 -18.84 -43.05
C GLN A 504 -13.14 -19.96 -42.64
N GLY A 505 -14.22 -19.63 -41.94
CA GLY A 505 -15.29 -20.58 -41.60
C GLY A 505 -15.18 -21.28 -40.24
N VAL A 506 -14.28 -20.84 -39.35
CA VAL A 506 -14.28 -21.31 -37.95
C VAL A 506 -15.40 -20.56 -37.23
N ASP A 507 -16.54 -21.23 -37.02
CA ASP A 507 -17.59 -20.71 -36.15
C ASP A 507 -17.03 -20.65 -34.72
N ALA A 508 -17.18 -19.52 -34.03
CA ALA A 508 -16.69 -19.34 -32.66
C ALA A 508 -17.23 -20.42 -31.70
N SER A 509 -18.39 -21.01 -32.03
CA SER A 509 -19.02 -22.13 -31.32
C SER A 509 -18.23 -23.46 -31.38
N SER A 510 -17.31 -23.61 -32.35
CA SER A 510 -16.51 -24.83 -32.55
C SER A 510 -15.18 -24.84 -31.80
N LEU A 511 -14.82 -23.71 -31.17
CA LEU A 511 -13.60 -23.57 -30.39
C LEU A 511 -13.84 -24.05 -28.96
N SER A 512 -13.12 -25.10 -28.55
CA SER A 512 -13.06 -25.47 -27.13
C SER A 512 -12.21 -24.43 -26.39
N ILE A 513 -12.90 -23.49 -25.75
CA ILE A 513 -12.34 -22.43 -24.91
C ILE A 513 -12.40 -22.90 -23.46
N GLY A 514 -11.24 -23.09 -22.86
CA GLY A 514 -11.14 -23.39 -21.43
C GLY A 514 -11.39 -22.15 -20.56
N PRO A 515 -11.68 -22.30 -19.25
CA PRO A 515 -11.96 -21.18 -18.35
C PRO A 515 -10.80 -20.20 -18.16
N ASN A 516 -9.56 -20.59 -18.50
CA ASN A 516 -8.36 -19.76 -18.39
C ASN A 516 -7.75 -19.40 -19.76
N ASP A 517 -8.41 -19.75 -20.87
CA ASP A 517 -7.94 -19.38 -22.21
C ASP A 517 -8.19 -17.88 -22.42
N ILE A 518 -7.15 -17.13 -22.78
CA ILE A 518 -7.20 -15.68 -23.00
C ILE A 518 -6.65 -15.38 -24.39
N PHE A 519 -7.39 -14.55 -25.14
CA PHE A 519 -7.07 -14.13 -26.51
C PHE A 519 -6.81 -12.62 -26.54
N PRO A 520 -5.55 -12.17 -26.36
CA PRO A 520 -5.20 -10.76 -26.38
C PRO A 520 -5.64 -10.00 -27.63
N GLU A 521 -5.77 -10.66 -28.78
CA GLU A 521 -6.26 -10.01 -30.00
C GLU A 521 -7.71 -9.49 -29.87
N GLU A 522 -8.51 -10.03 -28.95
CA GLU A 522 -9.90 -9.64 -28.71
C GLU A 522 -10.05 -8.48 -27.70
N PHE A 523 -8.97 -8.10 -27.03
CA PHE A 523 -9.01 -7.05 -26.00
C PHE A 523 -9.50 -5.71 -26.52
N GLY A 524 -9.23 -5.35 -27.78
CA GLY A 524 -9.50 -4.02 -28.32
C GLY A 524 -10.99 -3.64 -28.26
N PRO A 525 -11.88 -4.37 -28.95
CA PRO A 525 -13.32 -4.15 -28.88
C PRO A 525 -13.91 -4.34 -27.47
N PHE A 526 -13.32 -5.24 -26.65
CA PHE A 526 -13.79 -5.49 -25.29
C PHE A 526 -13.50 -4.30 -24.35
N MET A 527 -12.27 -3.79 -24.35
CA MET A 527 -11.84 -2.69 -23.47
C MET A 527 -12.43 -1.34 -23.89
N PHE A 528 -12.65 -1.13 -25.20
CA PHE A 528 -13.03 0.16 -25.76
C PHE A 528 -14.23 0.04 -26.72
N ALA A 529 -15.39 0.50 -26.25
CA ALA A 529 -16.54 0.73 -27.12
C ALA A 529 -16.30 1.90 -28.10
N ASN A 530 -15.56 2.93 -27.69
CA ASN A 530 -15.23 4.08 -28.53
C ASN A 530 -14.00 3.77 -29.41
N LYS A 531 -14.20 3.74 -30.72
CA LYS A 531 -13.13 3.47 -31.71
C LYS A 531 -11.95 4.45 -31.59
N ALA A 532 -12.19 5.73 -31.36
CA ALA A 532 -11.12 6.72 -31.30
C ALA A 532 -10.18 6.48 -30.10
N LEU A 533 -10.74 6.13 -28.94
CA LEU A 533 -9.95 5.75 -27.77
C LEU A 533 -9.17 4.46 -28.02
N ARG A 534 -9.81 3.49 -28.67
CA ARG A 534 -9.19 2.22 -29.04
C ARG A 534 -7.99 2.42 -29.96
N ASP A 535 -8.14 3.23 -31.00
CA ASP A 535 -7.07 3.49 -31.98
C ASP A 535 -5.85 4.13 -31.29
N ILE A 536 -6.05 5.13 -30.44
CA ILE A 536 -4.97 5.78 -29.65
C ILE A 536 -4.27 4.75 -28.75
N PHE A 537 -5.05 3.91 -28.06
CA PHE A 537 -4.48 2.93 -27.14
C PHE A 537 -3.69 1.84 -27.88
N MET A 538 -4.20 1.35 -29.02
CA MET A 538 -3.51 0.36 -29.86
C MET A 538 -2.23 0.93 -30.48
N GLU A 539 -2.19 2.22 -30.81
CA GLU A 539 -0.97 2.89 -31.27
C GLU A 539 0.09 2.98 -30.15
N GLN A 540 -0.33 3.25 -28.92
CA GLN A 540 0.57 3.40 -27.77
C GLN A 540 1.04 2.06 -27.18
N HIS A 541 0.22 1.02 -27.28
CA HIS A 541 0.42 -0.28 -26.64
C HIS A 541 0.07 -1.47 -27.55
N PRO A 542 0.64 -1.56 -28.77
CA PRO A 542 0.36 -2.67 -29.68
C PRO A 542 0.70 -4.04 -29.08
N GLU A 543 1.71 -4.11 -28.21
CA GLU A 543 2.16 -5.33 -27.53
C GLU A 543 1.10 -5.98 -26.65
N LEU A 544 0.16 -5.21 -26.09
CA LEU A 544 -0.88 -5.76 -25.22
C LEU A 544 -1.88 -6.64 -25.98
N PHE A 545 -1.95 -6.49 -27.30
CA PHE A 545 -2.81 -7.25 -28.20
C PHE A 545 -2.11 -8.46 -28.84
N ASP A 546 -0.81 -8.66 -28.53
CA ASP A 546 -0.03 -9.79 -29.02
C ASP A 546 0.09 -10.87 -27.93
N PRO A 547 -0.44 -12.09 -28.15
CA PRO A 547 -0.25 -13.20 -27.22
C PRO A 547 1.21 -13.49 -26.86
N ASP A 548 2.16 -13.25 -27.78
CA ASP A 548 3.57 -13.56 -27.54
C ASP A 548 4.18 -12.66 -26.46
N TYR A 549 3.76 -11.40 -26.35
CA TYR A 549 4.16 -10.51 -25.24
C TYR A 549 3.82 -11.14 -23.88
N TRP A 550 2.60 -11.65 -23.72
CA TRP A 550 2.14 -12.24 -22.48
C TRP A 550 2.88 -13.56 -22.17
N LEU A 551 3.16 -14.37 -23.19
CA LEU A 551 3.95 -15.59 -23.05
C LEU A 551 5.41 -15.30 -22.64
N GLU A 552 6.02 -14.23 -23.15
CA GLU A 552 7.34 -13.78 -22.73
C GLU A 552 7.34 -13.32 -21.27
N VAL A 553 6.34 -12.55 -20.85
CA VAL A 553 6.18 -12.14 -19.44
C VAL A 553 6.02 -13.36 -18.53
N GLN A 554 5.17 -14.33 -18.91
CA GLN A 554 5.03 -15.58 -18.16
C GLN A 554 6.35 -16.34 -18.06
N LYS A 555 7.11 -16.44 -19.16
CA LYS A 555 8.40 -17.12 -19.18
C LYS A 555 9.38 -16.45 -18.24
N ALA A 556 9.52 -15.12 -18.31
CA ALA A 556 10.40 -14.36 -17.42
C ALA A 556 10.06 -14.59 -15.92
N ILE A 557 8.77 -14.65 -15.59
CA ILE A 557 8.30 -14.92 -14.22
C ILE A 557 8.56 -16.36 -13.79
N ARG A 558 8.41 -17.35 -14.68
CA ARG A 558 8.72 -18.76 -14.39
C ARG A 558 10.23 -19.00 -14.24
N ASP A 559 11.03 -18.30 -15.01
CA ASP A 559 12.49 -18.23 -14.84
C ASP A 559 12.85 -17.45 -13.54
N GLY A 560 11.84 -16.83 -12.93
CA GLY A 560 11.82 -16.11 -11.66
C GLY A 560 12.72 -14.88 -11.65
N ARG A 561 12.69 -14.17 -12.78
CA ARG A 561 13.11 -12.79 -12.91
C ARG A 561 12.11 -11.89 -12.17
N VAL A 562 12.61 -10.91 -11.43
CA VAL A 562 11.77 -9.92 -10.75
C VAL A 562 11.84 -8.64 -11.57
N ILE A 563 10.78 -8.28 -12.28
CA ILE A 563 10.82 -7.13 -13.20
C ILE A 563 10.85 -5.81 -12.40
N ASP A 564 11.69 -4.87 -12.83
CA ASP A 564 11.87 -3.58 -12.17
C ASP A 564 10.64 -2.68 -12.35
N VAL A 565 10.14 -2.12 -11.25
CA VAL A 565 9.07 -1.11 -11.27
C VAL A 565 9.42 0.07 -10.37
N TYR A 566 9.82 1.18 -11.00
CA TYR A 566 10.27 2.37 -10.29
C TYR A 566 9.12 3.26 -9.82
N PRO A 567 9.24 3.89 -8.63
CA PRO A 567 8.24 4.79 -8.09
C PRO A 567 8.28 6.24 -8.57
N TYR A 568 9.05 6.54 -9.60
CA TYR A 568 9.26 7.88 -10.17
C TYR A 568 9.41 7.77 -11.69
N ARG A 569 9.49 8.91 -12.39
CA ARG A 569 9.45 8.93 -13.86
C ARG A 569 10.82 8.55 -14.44
N ASN A 570 10.86 7.74 -15.49
CA ASN A 570 12.11 7.31 -16.14
C ASN A 570 12.99 8.48 -16.59
N LYS A 571 12.41 9.62 -16.97
CA LYS A 571 13.14 10.84 -17.38
C LYS A 571 14.05 11.44 -16.30
N GLN A 572 13.89 11.04 -15.04
CA GLN A 572 14.69 11.53 -13.91
C GLN A 572 15.87 10.61 -13.59
N ARG A 573 15.96 9.44 -14.24
CA ARG A 573 16.98 8.44 -13.93
C ARG A 573 18.30 8.76 -14.60
N PHE A 574 19.40 8.67 -13.86
CA PHE A 574 20.76 8.90 -14.37
C PHE A 574 21.22 7.82 -15.36
N ALA A 575 20.67 6.61 -15.25
CA ALA A 575 21.00 5.48 -16.14
C ALA A 575 20.15 5.43 -17.43
N GLY A 576 19.34 6.46 -17.73
CA GLY A 576 18.31 6.46 -18.78
C GLY A 576 18.73 6.37 -20.25
N THR A 577 19.77 5.61 -20.61
CA THR A 577 20.18 5.40 -22.02
C THR A 577 20.51 3.97 -22.44
N VAL A 578 20.48 2.97 -21.56
CA VAL A 578 20.84 1.59 -21.95
C VAL A 578 19.76 0.58 -21.52
N GLY A 579 19.13 -0.05 -22.51
CA GLY A 579 18.79 -1.48 -22.48
C GLY A 579 17.63 -2.00 -21.61
N GLN A 580 16.89 -1.19 -20.88
CA GLN A 580 15.74 -1.67 -20.11
C GLN A 580 14.47 -1.70 -20.96
N LEU A 581 13.66 -2.75 -20.81
CA LEU A 581 12.28 -2.77 -21.30
C LEU A 581 11.58 -1.52 -20.76
N VAL A 582 11.40 -0.54 -21.64
CA VAL A 582 10.85 0.78 -21.32
C VAL A 582 9.35 0.60 -21.06
N TYR A 583 8.96 0.60 -19.78
CA TYR A 583 7.54 0.71 -19.38
C TYR A 583 7.21 2.14 -18.98
#